data_AF-A0A1H4H0I1-F1
#
_entry.id   AF-A0A1H4H0I1-F1
#
_cell.length_a   1.000
_cell.length_b   1.000
_cell.length_c   1.000
_cell.angle_alpha   90.00
_cell.angle_beta   90.00
_cell.angle_gamma   90.00
#
_symmetry.space_group_name_H-M   'P 1'
#
loop_
_entity.id
_entity.type
_entity.pdbx_description
1 polymer ?
#
loop_
_entity_poly.entity_id
_entity_poly.type
_entity_poly.pdbx_seq_one_letter_code
_entity_poly.pdbx_strand_id
1 'polypeptide(L)'
;MEQITSSYILDYLKNNEIHLASTHAKLCTPIIRRMCQKMWYIIRFGEIKLCDDMYVLLDIDGVMVPAQSWKRPEFLQDGFPVFSLKSIQALQKIINKTDATLVLTTSHKSIYSISEWKDIFKLRGISVSALDRLTANDLNLSRKEEILQWYNSGGHSDDQIVIIDDDKSLHALPFDMKQNLVMTSPMVRLTDELADDAISILKAGALAPA
;
A
#
# COMPACT_ATOMS: atom_id res chain seq x y z
N MET A 1 -14.71 -35.90 -9.91
CA MET A 1 -15.07 -34.65 -9.21
C MET A 1 -15.01 -33.55 -10.23
N GLU A 2 -16.15 -32.92 -10.55
CA GLU A 2 -16.24 -32.01 -11.70
C GLU A 2 -15.43 -30.74 -11.47
N GLN A 3 -14.60 -30.41 -12.46
CA GLN A 3 -13.74 -29.24 -12.42
C GLN A 3 -14.61 -28.01 -12.71
N ILE A 4 -14.64 -27.02 -11.81
CA ILE A 4 -15.37 -25.77 -12.07
C ILE A 4 -14.61 -24.99 -13.15
N THR A 5 -15.16 -24.99 -14.36
CA THR A 5 -14.63 -24.27 -15.53
C THR A 5 -15.28 -22.90 -15.67
N SER A 6 -14.67 -22.02 -16.48
CA SER A 6 -15.26 -20.73 -16.82
C SER A 6 -16.62 -20.87 -17.53
N SER A 7 -16.80 -21.92 -18.33
CA SER A 7 -18.08 -22.21 -19.00
C SER A 7 -19.19 -22.52 -18.00
N TYR A 8 -18.91 -23.33 -16.98
CA TYR A 8 -19.87 -23.67 -15.93
C TYR A 8 -20.38 -22.44 -15.18
N ILE A 9 -19.47 -21.52 -14.85
CA ILE A 9 -19.79 -20.27 -14.15
C ILE A 9 -20.68 -19.38 -15.03
N LEU A 10 -20.33 -19.21 -16.31
CA LEU A 10 -21.11 -18.38 -17.23
C LEU A 10 -22.52 -18.95 -17.46
N ASP A 11 -22.65 -20.27 -17.59
CA ASP A 11 -23.94 -20.94 -17.71
C ASP A 11 -24.78 -20.76 -16.45
N TYR A 12 -24.17 -20.87 -15.26
CA TYR A 12 -24.87 -20.65 -13.99
C TYR A 12 -25.40 -19.21 -13.88
N LEU A 13 -24.59 -18.20 -14.20
CA LEU A 13 -25.02 -16.79 -14.16
C LEU A 13 -26.18 -16.52 -15.11
N LYS A 14 -26.11 -17.08 -16.33
CA LYS A 14 -27.14 -16.94 -17.37
C LYS A 14 -28.46 -17.60 -16.95
N ASN A 15 -28.39 -18.82 -16.41
CA ASN A 15 -29.58 -19.59 -16.01
C ASN A 15 -30.28 -19.02 -14.78
N ASN A 16 -29.61 -18.16 -14.00
CA ASN A 16 -30.18 -17.51 -12.81
C ASN A 16 -30.44 -16.01 -13.03
N GLU A 17 -30.40 -15.53 -14.27
CA GLU A 17 -30.70 -14.12 -14.65
C GLU A 17 -29.89 -13.08 -13.86
N ILE A 18 -28.65 -13.43 -13.48
CA ILE A 18 -27.78 -12.55 -12.70
C ILE A 18 -27.11 -11.55 -13.65
N HIS A 19 -27.57 -10.30 -13.63
CA HIS A 19 -26.98 -9.22 -14.43
C HIS A 19 -25.76 -8.60 -13.74
N LEU A 20 -24.59 -8.77 -14.37
CA LEU A 20 -23.35 -8.12 -13.90
C LEU A 20 -23.35 -6.63 -14.28
N ALA A 21 -23.54 -5.74 -13.30
CA ALA A 21 -23.36 -4.29 -13.52
C ALA A 21 -21.88 -3.95 -13.74
N SER A 22 -21.56 -2.97 -14.59
CA SER A 22 -20.20 -2.64 -15.06
C SER A 22 -19.19 -2.25 -13.96
N THR A 23 -19.63 -1.99 -12.73
CA THR A 23 -18.74 -1.85 -11.56
C THR A 23 -18.11 -3.19 -11.14
N HIS A 24 -18.58 -4.31 -11.67
CA HIS A 24 -18.08 -5.67 -11.40
C HIS A 24 -17.08 -6.18 -12.45
N ALA A 25 -16.46 -5.29 -13.25
CA ALA A 25 -15.41 -5.66 -14.20
C ALA A 25 -14.21 -6.40 -13.56
N LYS A 26 -14.14 -6.45 -12.22
CA LYS A 26 -13.14 -7.19 -11.44
C LYS A 26 -13.52 -8.64 -11.11
N LEU A 27 -14.70 -9.18 -11.50
CA LEU A 27 -15.00 -10.61 -11.30
C LEU A 27 -14.29 -11.48 -12.35
N CYS A 28 -12.96 -11.55 -12.28
CA CYS A 28 -12.17 -12.42 -13.14
C CYS A 28 -12.25 -13.90 -12.66
N THR A 29 -11.97 -14.84 -13.56
CA THR A 29 -12.00 -16.29 -13.27
C THR A 29 -11.23 -16.70 -11.99
N PRO A 30 -10.05 -16.13 -11.67
CA PRO A 30 -9.38 -16.34 -10.38
C PRO A 30 -10.22 -15.96 -9.15
N ILE A 31 -10.94 -14.82 -9.21
CA ILE A 31 -11.79 -14.34 -8.11
C ILE A 31 -12.99 -15.27 -7.94
N ILE A 32 -13.63 -15.68 -9.03
CA ILE A 32 -14.75 -16.62 -8.96
C ILE A 32 -14.30 -17.97 -8.39
N ARG A 33 -13.13 -18.46 -8.79
CA ARG A 33 -12.55 -19.70 -8.23
C ARG A 33 -12.29 -19.61 -6.73
N ARG A 34 -11.78 -18.46 -6.25
CA ARG A 34 -11.59 -18.19 -4.81
C ARG A 34 -12.92 -18.11 -4.05
N MET A 35 -13.93 -17.46 -4.63
CA MET A 35 -15.28 -17.42 -4.07
C MET A 35 -15.86 -18.84 -3.92
N CYS A 36 -15.80 -19.65 -4.97
CA CYS A 36 -16.28 -21.04 -4.95
C CYS A 36 -15.53 -21.90 -3.91
N GLN A 37 -14.21 -21.75 -3.79
CA GLN A 37 -13.43 -22.46 -2.77
C GLN A 37 -13.81 -22.07 -1.35
N LYS A 38 -14.02 -20.77 -1.07
CA LYS A 38 -14.40 -20.29 0.28
C LYS A 38 -15.85 -20.63 0.63
N MET A 39 -16.75 -20.66 -0.36
CA MET A 39 -18.14 -21.12 -0.17
C MET A 39 -18.21 -22.60 0.24
N TRP A 40 -17.26 -23.44 -0.21
CA TRP A 40 -17.15 -24.84 0.22
C TRP A 40 -16.85 -25.01 1.72
N TYR A 41 -16.28 -23.98 2.36
CA TYR A 41 -15.92 -23.97 3.79
C TYR A 41 -16.84 -23.10 4.68
N ILE A 42 -18.02 -22.67 4.19
CA ILE A 42 -19.02 -21.90 4.96
C ILE A 42 -18.47 -20.54 5.47
N ILE A 43 -17.66 -19.87 4.65
CA ILE A 43 -17.16 -18.52 4.95
C ILE A 43 -18.17 -17.47 4.43
N ARG A 44 -18.52 -16.46 5.25
CA ARG A 44 -19.50 -15.41 4.89
C ARG A 44 -18.92 -14.46 3.83
N PHE A 45 -19.76 -14.04 2.87
CA PHE A 45 -19.39 -13.16 1.74
C PHE A 45 -18.74 -11.82 2.15
N GLY A 46 -18.97 -11.34 3.37
CA GLY A 46 -18.36 -10.11 3.89
C GLY A 46 -16.83 -10.16 4.05
N GLU A 47 -16.20 -11.33 3.89
CA GLU A 47 -14.74 -11.55 4.02
C GLU A 47 -14.03 -11.75 2.67
N ILE A 48 -14.73 -11.50 1.55
CA ILE A 48 -14.19 -11.67 0.21
C ILE A 48 -13.58 -10.34 -0.25
N LYS A 49 -12.28 -10.16 -0.01
CA LYS A 49 -11.46 -9.09 -0.59
C LYS A 49 -11.29 -9.34 -2.09
N LEU A 50 -11.78 -8.41 -2.92
CA LEU A 50 -11.54 -8.40 -4.36
C LEU A 50 -10.11 -7.89 -4.59
N CYS A 51 -9.18 -8.76 -5.00
CA CYS A 51 -7.75 -8.46 -5.06
C CYS A 51 -7.44 -7.42 -6.14
N ASP A 52 -6.87 -6.29 -5.72
CA ASP A 52 -5.65 -5.63 -6.21
C ASP A 52 -5.59 -4.29 -5.48
N ASP A 53 -5.50 -4.33 -4.15
CA ASP A 53 -5.31 -3.10 -3.40
C ASP A 53 -3.85 -2.67 -3.54
N MET A 54 -3.64 -1.41 -3.87
CA MET A 54 -2.32 -0.81 -3.94
C MET A 54 -1.97 -0.24 -2.56
N TYR A 55 -0.79 -0.58 -2.04
CA TYR A 55 -0.29 -0.06 -0.77
C TYR A 55 1.05 0.64 -0.95
N VAL A 56 1.17 1.83 -0.38
CA VAL A 56 2.43 2.55 -0.24
C VAL A 56 2.85 2.43 1.22
N LEU A 57 3.90 1.66 1.50
CA LEU A 57 4.54 1.61 2.81
C LEU A 57 5.52 2.78 2.89
N LEU A 58 5.19 3.79 3.68
CA LEU A 58 5.89 5.08 3.67
C LEU A 58 6.57 5.37 5.01
N ASP A 59 7.88 5.59 4.98
CA ASP A 59 8.58 6.29 6.07
C ASP A 59 8.49 7.82 5.91
N ILE A 60 8.75 8.55 6.99
CA ILE A 60 8.69 10.02 7.05
C ILE A 60 10.09 10.62 7.16
N ASP A 61 10.91 10.17 8.10
CA ASP A 61 12.29 10.65 8.22
C ASP A 61 13.11 10.11 7.05
N GLY A 62 14.00 10.92 6.50
CA GLY A 62 14.79 10.57 5.32
C GLY A 62 14.01 10.57 3.99
N VAL A 63 12.68 10.42 4.05
CA VAL A 63 11.77 10.35 2.89
C VAL A 63 11.01 11.66 2.65
N MET A 64 10.34 12.20 3.67
CA MET A 64 9.54 13.44 3.60
C MET A 64 10.26 14.60 4.31
N VAL A 65 10.95 14.27 5.39
CA VAL A 65 11.70 15.17 6.28
C VAL A 65 13.19 14.80 6.20
N PRO A 66 14.14 15.75 6.26
CA PRO A 66 15.56 15.39 6.32
C PRO A 66 15.89 14.61 7.61
N ALA A 67 16.58 13.47 7.52
CA ALA A 67 17.06 12.73 8.71
C ALA A 67 18.46 13.20 9.21
N GLN A 68 18.91 14.39 8.83
CA GLN A 68 20.24 14.88 9.24
C GLN A 68 20.23 15.36 10.70
N SER A 69 21.08 14.75 11.53
CA SER A 69 21.19 15.06 12.97
C SER A 69 21.61 16.50 13.30
N TRP A 70 22.30 17.20 12.40
CA TRP A 70 22.81 18.56 12.64
C TRP A 70 21.85 19.70 12.26
N LYS A 71 20.75 19.41 11.55
CA LYS A 71 19.81 20.44 11.07
C LYS A 71 18.46 20.16 11.66
N ARG A 72 18.04 20.97 12.64
CA ARG A 72 16.69 20.87 13.18
C ARG A 72 15.67 21.17 12.07
N PRO A 73 14.67 20.30 11.86
CA PRO A 73 13.60 20.61 10.95
C PRO A 73 12.78 21.79 11.47
N GLU A 74 12.18 22.52 10.55
CA GLU A 74 11.14 23.49 10.86
C GLU A 74 9.86 22.73 11.24
N PHE A 75 9.10 23.24 12.20
CA PHE A 75 7.87 22.62 12.70
C PHE A 75 6.67 23.52 12.42
N LEU A 76 5.52 22.90 12.15
CA LEU A 76 4.25 23.63 12.07
C LEU A 76 3.58 23.67 13.46
N GLN A 77 2.44 24.37 13.52
CA GLN A 77 1.64 24.53 14.74
C GLN A 77 1.13 23.22 15.34
N ASP A 78 1.11 22.14 14.56
CA ASP A 78 0.76 20.79 15.01
C ASP A 78 1.90 20.07 15.75
N GLY A 79 3.06 20.72 15.88
CA GLY A 79 4.23 20.14 16.53
C GLY A 79 4.94 19.07 15.71
N PHE A 80 4.63 18.93 14.42
CA PHE A 80 5.27 17.97 13.51
C PHE A 80 6.15 18.69 12.47
N PRO A 81 7.25 18.06 11.99
CA PRO A 81 8.14 18.68 11.01
C PRO A 81 7.45 19.08 9.70
N VAL A 82 7.93 20.14 9.06
CA VAL A 82 7.54 20.54 7.70
C VAL A 82 8.07 19.49 6.71
N PHE A 83 7.22 19.05 5.78
CA PHE A 83 7.66 18.21 4.67
C PHE A 83 8.26 19.06 3.57
N SER A 84 9.22 18.49 2.85
CA SER A 84 9.78 19.17 1.71
C SER A 84 8.73 19.32 0.60
N LEU A 85 8.67 20.48 -0.05
CA LEU A 85 7.73 20.73 -1.14
C LEU A 85 7.85 19.70 -2.28
N LYS A 86 9.09 19.31 -2.60
CA LYS A 86 9.35 18.27 -3.62
C LYS A 86 8.76 16.92 -3.22
N SER A 87 8.93 16.52 -1.96
CA SER A 87 8.41 15.25 -1.44
C SER A 87 6.88 15.28 -1.32
N ILE A 88 6.29 16.42 -0.96
CA ILE A 88 4.83 16.64 -0.99
C ILE A 88 4.29 16.40 -2.40
N GLN A 89 4.88 17.05 -3.41
CA GLN A 89 4.46 16.93 -4.80
C GLN A 89 4.60 15.49 -5.31
N ALA A 90 5.73 14.85 -5.01
CA ALA A 90 6.01 13.48 -5.39
C ALA A 90 5.03 12.48 -4.74
N LEU A 91 4.78 12.58 -3.43
CA LEU A 91 3.81 11.71 -2.76
C LEU A 91 2.38 11.93 -3.26
N GLN A 92 1.97 13.19 -3.46
CA GLN A 92 0.65 13.49 -4.01
C GLN A 92 0.49 12.96 -5.44
N LYS A 93 1.56 12.98 -6.25
CA LYS A 93 1.60 12.37 -7.59
C LYS A 93 1.35 10.86 -7.50
N ILE A 94 2.00 10.14 -6.58
CA ILE A 94 1.76 8.70 -6.36
C ILE A 94 0.29 8.47 -6.03
N ILE A 95 -0.22 9.12 -4.98
CA ILE A 95 -1.61 8.99 -4.52
C ILE A 95 -2.61 9.24 -5.66
N ASN A 96 -2.46 10.36 -6.39
CA ASN A 96 -3.37 10.72 -7.48
C ASN A 96 -3.36 9.71 -8.64
N LYS A 97 -2.24 9.01 -8.85
CA LYS A 97 -2.07 8.10 -10.00
C LYS A 97 -2.45 6.66 -9.70
N THR A 98 -2.52 6.28 -8.43
CA THR A 98 -2.72 4.88 -8.00
C THR A 98 -3.93 4.70 -7.09
N ASP A 99 -4.40 5.76 -6.41
CA ASP A 99 -5.37 5.69 -5.32
C ASP A 99 -4.97 4.67 -4.23
N ALA A 100 -3.65 4.49 -4.06
CA ALA A 100 -3.11 3.52 -3.12
C ALA A 100 -3.40 3.91 -1.66
N THR A 101 -3.63 2.91 -0.83
CA THR A 101 -3.68 3.07 0.62
C THR A 101 -2.28 3.37 1.14
N LEU A 102 -2.15 4.47 1.88
CA LEU A 102 -0.90 4.83 2.52
C LEU A 102 -0.78 4.10 3.86
N VAL A 103 0.32 3.38 4.08
CA VAL A 103 0.61 2.66 5.32
C VAL A 103 1.88 3.23 5.93
N LEU A 104 1.77 3.87 7.08
CA LEU A 104 2.92 4.51 7.72
C LEU A 104 3.84 3.49 8.42
N THR A 105 5.12 3.46 8.03
CA THR A 105 6.16 2.61 8.65
C THR A 105 7.04 3.37 9.63
N THR A 106 6.91 4.70 9.69
CA THR A 106 7.72 5.62 10.50
C THR A 106 7.76 5.27 12.00
N SER A 107 8.86 5.65 12.66
CA SER A 107 9.01 5.55 14.12
C SER A 107 7.94 6.36 14.88
N HIS A 108 7.41 7.42 14.27
CA HIS A 108 6.35 8.27 14.84
C HIS A 108 4.96 7.64 14.80
N LYS A 109 4.78 6.48 14.14
CA LYS A 109 3.46 5.93 13.80
C LYS A 109 2.53 5.78 15.00
N SER A 110 3.05 5.41 16.17
CA SER A 110 2.25 5.18 17.38
C SER A 110 1.93 6.44 18.18
N ILE A 111 2.60 7.56 17.90
CA ILE A 111 2.43 8.83 18.62
C ILE A 111 1.10 9.49 18.24
N TYR A 112 0.74 9.44 16.96
CA TYR A 112 -0.45 10.09 16.41
C TYR A 112 -1.46 9.05 15.92
N SER A 113 -2.73 9.22 16.27
CA SER A 113 -3.84 8.44 15.71
C SER A 113 -3.97 8.63 14.19
N ILE A 114 -4.76 7.76 13.53
CA ILE A 114 -5.02 7.89 12.09
C ILE A 114 -5.68 9.24 11.75
N SER A 115 -6.56 9.76 12.61
CA SER A 115 -7.18 11.08 12.39
C SER A 115 -6.14 12.20 12.45
N GLU A 116 -5.27 12.17 13.46
CA GLU A 116 -4.20 13.17 13.61
C GLU A 116 -3.21 13.10 12.44
N TRP A 117 -2.86 11.90 11.96
CA TRP A 117 -2.05 11.78 10.76
C TRP A 117 -2.72 12.38 9.52
N LYS A 118 -4.04 12.17 9.34
CA LYS A 118 -4.78 12.82 8.24
C LYS A 118 -4.70 14.33 8.35
N ASP A 119 -4.80 14.90 9.55
CA ASP A 119 -4.67 16.34 9.78
C ASP A 119 -3.24 16.84 9.49
N ILE A 120 -2.21 16.09 9.91
CA ILE A 120 -0.79 16.36 9.60
C ILE A 120 -0.55 16.40 8.08
N PHE A 121 -1.04 15.40 7.34
CA PHE A 121 -0.92 15.36 5.88
C PHE A 121 -1.68 16.52 5.23
N LYS A 122 -2.91 16.77 5.66
CA LYS A 122 -3.75 17.86 5.12
C LYS A 122 -3.14 19.23 5.34
N LEU A 123 -2.57 19.50 6.52
CA LEU A 123 -1.90 20.77 6.82
C LEU A 123 -0.69 21.01 5.89
N ARG A 124 -0.09 19.95 5.36
CA ARG A 124 1.03 19.98 4.41
C ARG A 124 0.57 19.90 2.95
N GLY A 125 -0.73 20.03 2.69
CA GLY A 125 -1.30 20.03 1.35
C GLY A 125 -1.39 18.64 0.69
N ILE A 126 -1.32 17.56 1.47
CA ILE A 126 -1.45 16.18 0.99
C ILE A 126 -2.86 15.67 1.30
N SER A 127 -3.58 15.25 0.27
CA SER A 127 -4.90 14.63 0.39
C SER A 127 -4.75 13.12 0.26
N VAL A 128 -5.03 12.40 1.35
CA VAL A 128 -4.94 10.93 1.43
C VAL A 128 -6.35 10.34 1.44
N SER A 129 -6.67 9.45 0.49
CA SER A 129 -7.97 8.77 0.40
C SER A 129 -8.12 7.67 1.46
N ALA A 130 -7.11 6.81 1.57
CA ALA A 130 -7.02 5.74 2.57
C ALA A 130 -5.66 5.78 3.28
N LEU A 131 -5.71 5.72 4.62
CA LEU A 131 -4.53 5.81 5.48
C LEU A 131 -4.61 4.76 6.59
N ASP A 132 -3.51 4.06 6.77
CA ASP A 132 -3.26 3.13 7.86
C ASP A 132 -1.83 3.29 8.39
N ARG A 133 -1.44 2.50 9.39
CA ARG A 133 -0.09 2.48 9.97
C ARG A 133 0.26 1.09 10.47
N LEU A 134 1.56 0.79 10.50
CA LEU A 134 2.01 -0.40 11.22
C LEU A 134 1.68 -0.28 12.72
N THR A 135 1.56 -1.43 13.40
CA THR A 135 1.34 -1.47 14.84
C THR A 135 2.53 -0.89 15.61
N ALA A 136 2.34 -0.63 16.91
CA ALA A 136 3.45 -0.24 17.78
C ALA A 136 4.56 -1.31 17.77
N ASN A 137 5.81 -0.84 17.81
CA ASN A 137 6.98 -1.71 17.76
C ASN A 137 7.41 -2.11 19.18
N ASP A 138 6.53 -2.77 19.91
CA ASP A 138 6.79 -3.18 21.30
C ASP A 138 7.89 -4.25 21.42
N LEU A 139 8.19 -4.93 20.30
CA LEU A 139 9.19 -5.99 20.20
C LEU A 139 10.57 -5.49 19.74
N ASN A 140 10.74 -4.18 19.51
CA ASN A 140 11.98 -3.57 19.00
C ASN A 140 12.50 -4.22 17.71
N LEU A 141 11.60 -4.56 16.80
CA LEU A 141 11.91 -5.11 15.49
C LEU A 141 12.63 -4.07 14.63
N SER A 142 13.50 -4.54 13.74
CA SER A 142 14.00 -3.72 12.65
C SER A 142 12.88 -3.33 11.68
N ARG A 143 13.06 -2.24 10.93
CA ARG A 143 12.09 -1.80 9.90
C ARG A 143 11.75 -2.93 8.92
N LYS A 144 12.76 -3.69 8.50
CA LYS A 144 12.61 -4.90 7.68
C LYS A 144 11.67 -5.93 8.33
N GLU A 145 11.85 -6.21 9.61
CA GLU A 145 11.03 -7.19 10.35
C GLU A 145 9.60 -6.71 10.54
N GLU A 146 9.38 -5.43 10.85
CA GLU A 146 8.03 -4.85 10.94
C GLU A 146 7.27 -4.99 9.61
N ILE A 147 7.93 -4.69 8.49
CA ILE A 147 7.35 -4.80 7.14
C ILE A 147 7.05 -6.27 6.80
N LEU A 148 7.97 -7.19 7.09
CA LEU A 148 7.76 -8.62 6.86
C LEU A 148 6.62 -9.17 7.71
N GLN A 149 6.51 -8.74 8.96
CA GLN A 149 5.41 -9.14 9.83
C GLN A 149 4.08 -8.63 9.29
N TRP A 150 4.01 -7.36 8.90
CA TRP A 150 2.80 -6.78 8.30
C TRP A 150 2.40 -7.55 7.04
N TYR A 151 3.34 -7.76 6.12
CA TYR A 151 3.11 -8.47 4.86
C TYR A 151 2.57 -9.89 5.07
N ASN A 152 3.21 -10.66 5.96
CA ASN A 152 2.86 -12.06 6.19
C ASN A 152 1.56 -12.24 7.01
N SER A 153 1.30 -11.35 7.97
CA SER A 153 0.14 -11.47 8.86
C SER A 153 -1.16 -10.93 8.24
N GLY A 154 -1.06 -9.93 7.37
CA GLY A 154 -2.22 -9.31 6.72
C GLY A 154 -2.70 -10.02 5.44
N GLY A 155 -2.00 -11.06 4.98
CA GLY A 155 -2.35 -11.76 3.74
C GLY A 155 -2.13 -10.90 2.50
N HIS A 156 -1.09 -10.07 2.50
CA HIS A 156 -0.80 -9.10 1.44
C HIS A 156 -0.04 -9.67 0.24
N SER A 157 -0.01 -11.01 0.10
CA SER A 157 0.78 -11.68 -0.94
C SER A 157 0.29 -11.44 -2.37
N ASP A 158 -0.97 -11.05 -2.52
CA ASP A 158 -1.58 -10.72 -3.82
C ASP A 158 -1.73 -9.21 -4.03
N ASP A 159 -1.35 -8.38 -3.04
CA ASP A 159 -1.52 -6.94 -3.12
C ASP A 159 -0.36 -6.30 -3.88
N GLN A 160 -0.62 -5.17 -4.55
CA GLN A 160 0.44 -4.39 -5.18
C GLN A 160 1.06 -3.46 -4.15
N ILE A 161 2.35 -3.62 -3.89
CA ILE A 161 2.99 -2.93 -2.78
C ILE A 161 4.21 -2.20 -3.30
N VAL A 162 4.42 -0.99 -2.80
CA VAL A 162 5.69 -0.28 -2.89
C VAL A 162 6.13 0.16 -1.51
N ILE A 163 7.41 0.04 -1.22
CA ILE A 163 8.05 0.48 0.02
C ILE A 163 8.91 1.69 -0.30
N ILE A 164 8.72 2.80 0.41
CA ILE A 164 9.47 4.04 0.22
C ILE A 164 10.11 4.42 1.55
N ASP A 165 11.43 4.34 1.60
CA ASP A 165 12.19 4.37 2.86
C ASP A 165 13.66 4.72 2.59
N ASP A 166 14.40 5.21 3.60
CA ASP A 166 15.86 5.39 3.53
C ASP A 166 16.66 4.34 4.32
N ASP A 167 15.98 3.47 5.08
CA ASP A 167 16.61 2.46 5.92
C ASP A 167 17.30 1.37 5.07
N LYS A 168 18.64 1.36 5.14
CA LYS A 168 19.50 0.42 4.41
C LYS A 168 19.29 -1.04 4.80
N SER A 169 18.73 -1.32 5.98
CA SER A 169 18.41 -2.69 6.40
C SER A 169 17.41 -3.37 5.46
N LEU A 170 16.61 -2.58 4.72
CA LEU A 170 15.66 -3.08 3.73
C LEU A 170 16.32 -3.72 2.51
N HIS A 171 17.62 -3.51 2.29
CA HIS A 171 18.36 -4.27 1.28
C HIS A 171 18.42 -5.77 1.58
N ALA A 172 18.17 -6.18 2.82
CA ALA A 172 18.08 -7.57 3.25
C ALA A 172 16.66 -8.16 3.18
N LEU A 173 15.70 -7.44 2.57
CA LEU A 173 14.39 -8.01 2.24
C LEU A 173 14.52 -9.20 1.27
N PRO A 174 13.61 -10.19 1.32
CA PRO A 174 13.51 -11.24 0.31
C PRO A 174 13.40 -10.67 -1.11
N PHE A 175 13.92 -11.39 -2.10
CA PHE A 175 14.00 -10.93 -3.48
C PHE A 175 12.67 -10.36 -4.01
N ASP A 176 11.58 -11.10 -3.80
CA ASP A 176 10.25 -10.75 -4.31
C ASP A 176 9.66 -9.48 -3.68
N MET A 177 10.11 -9.09 -2.48
CA MET A 177 9.73 -7.82 -1.85
C MET A 177 10.73 -6.72 -2.12
N LYS A 178 12.00 -7.07 -2.32
CA LYS A 178 13.07 -6.10 -2.59
C LYS A 178 12.86 -5.37 -3.91
N GLN A 179 12.26 -6.02 -4.90
CA GLN A 179 11.85 -5.36 -6.17
C GLN A 179 10.78 -4.28 -5.98
N ASN A 180 10.07 -4.28 -4.85
CA ASN A 180 9.06 -3.29 -4.50
C ASN A 180 9.65 -2.10 -3.72
N LEU A 181 10.97 -2.06 -3.49
CA LEU A 181 11.63 -1.04 -2.70
C LEU A 181 12.10 0.14 -3.56
N VAL A 182 11.61 1.33 -3.23
CA VAL A 182 12.12 2.61 -3.69
C VAL A 182 12.95 3.22 -2.56
N MET A 183 14.27 3.04 -2.64
CA MET A 183 15.20 3.55 -1.64
C MET A 183 15.43 5.06 -1.84
N THR A 184 15.13 5.85 -0.83
CA THR A 184 15.45 7.28 -0.82
C THR A 184 16.83 7.54 -0.20
N SER A 185 17.35 8.76 -0.39
CA SER A 185 18.53 9.23 0.33
C SER A 185 18.12 10.34 1.29
N PRO A 186 18.53 10.35 2.57
CA PRO A 186 18.11 11.37 3.54
C PRO A 186 18.37 12.82 3.13
N MET A 187 19.36 13.04 2.24
CA MET A 187 19.69 14.35 1.73
C MET A 187 18.75 14.80 0.61
N VAL A 188 18.34 13.85 -0.23
CA VAL A 188 17.58 14.08 -1.45
C VAL A 188 16.08 13.96 -1.20
N ARG A 189 15.68 13.02 -0.32
CA ARG A 189 14.32 12.62 0.02
C ARG A 189 13.57 12.03 -1.17
N LEU A 190 12.26 11.86 -1.06
CA LEU A 190 11.40 11.46 -2.16
C LEU A 190 11.39 12.56 -3.25
N THR A 191 11.71 12.16 -4.48
CA THR A 191 11.73 13.03 -5.68
C THR A 191 10.67 12.62 -6.69
N ASP A 192 10.51 13.41 -7.75
CA ASP A 192 9.55 13.13 -8.80
C ASP A 192 9.87 11.86 -9.59
N GLU A 193 11.16 11.58 -9.80
CA GLU A 193 11.64 10.36 -10.46
C GLU A 193 11.37 9.11 -9.62
N LEU A 194 11.65 9.19 -8.31
CA LEU A 194 11.34 8.09 -7.38
C LEU A 194 9.83 7.85 -7.26
N ALA A 195 9.01 8.89 -7.42
CA ALA A 195 7.56 8.73 -7.53
C ALA A 195 7.14 7.99 -8.81
N ASP A 196 7.80 8.22 -9.95
CA ASP A 196 7.53 7.47 -11.18
C ASP A 196 7.92 5.99 -11.04
N ASP A 197 9.03 5.69 -10.38
CA ASP A 197 9.43 4.31 -10.04
C ASP A 197 8.35 3.64 -9.17
N ALA A 198 7.89 4.34 -8.12
CA ALA A 198 6.88 3.82 -7.21
C ALA A 198 5.54 3.54 -7.91
N ILE A 199 5.10 4.45 -8.80
CA ILE A 199 3.89 4.28 -9.60
C ILE A 199 4.05 3.09 -10.55
N SER A 200 5.23 2.91 -11.14
CA SER A 200 5.51 1.82 -12.06
C SER A 200 5.45 0.47 -11.34
N ILE A 201 6.03 0.36 -10.14
CA ILE A 201 5.92 -0.84 -9.29
C ILE A 201 4.46 -1.18 -9.01
N LEU A 202 3.68 -0.20 -8.53
CA LEU A 202 2.26 -0.41 -8.20
C LEU A 202 1.41 -0.79 -9.41
N LYS A 203 1.75 -0.31 -10.60
CA LYS A 203 1.00 -0.60 -11.83
C LYS A 203 1.50 -1.80 -12.62
N ALA A 204 2.70 -2.30 -12.34
CA ALA A 204 3.28 -3.45 -13.04
C ALA A 204 2.42 -4.70 -12.92
N GLY A 205 1.71 -4.88 -11.81
CA GLY A 205 0.74 -5.97 -11.65
C GLY A 205 -0.68 -5.67 -12.12
N ALA A 206 -1.01 -4.41 -12.45
CA ALA A 206 -2.32 -4.01 -12.97
C ALA A 206 -2.45 -4.17 -14.51
N LEU A 207 -1.34 -4.43 -15.21
CA LEU A 207 -1.30 -4.57 -16.66
C LEU A 207 -1.11 -6.03 -17.08
N ALA A 208 -2.22 -6.76 -17.12
CA ALA A 208 -2.42 -7.84 -18.10
C ALA A 208 -3.91 -8.03 -18.44
N PRO A 209 -4.53 -7.14 -19.23
CA PRO A 209 -5.61 -7.58 -20.10
C PRO A 209 -4.99 -8.31 -21.30
N ALA A 210 -5.07 -9.64 -21.29
CA ALA A 210 -4.97 -10.44 -22.52
C ALA A 210 -6.29 -10.34 -23.30
#